data_AF-A0AAN6SN78-F1
#
_entry.id   AF-A0AAN6SN78-F1
#
_cell.length_a   1.000
_cell.length_b   1.000
_cell.length_c   1.000
_cell.angle_alpha   90.00
_cell.angle_beta   90.00
_cell.angle_gamma   90.00
#
_symmetry.space_group_name_H-M   'P 1'
#
loop_
_entity.id
_entity.type
_entity.pdbx_description
1 polymer ?
#
loop_
_entity_poly.entity_id
_entity_poly.type
_entity_poly.pdbx_seq_one_letter_code
_entity_poly.pdbx_strand_id
1 'polypeptide(L)'
;MTCGNVNGICGENPADCYLERGCHSPTTSTSTTSTSTPNNSMDTANAPADSGEWILRLVSTAGKRLFWRLNGALEGAIQVAPSEYYEPGAVMEPYFGPDGSPHPVSQASLLEPPSPVTVRIQCIDAWEQDWADQHWRCHDATPSDLYPRRLGPCPGDETFDLNIYLLECCGQKRPWAYDTQLQVTAQGEFLTVHEYVSAVHPWLMAMRDTLLDVLDKMDGIPPPETKLAVLYLGPGPLRIGHEDKWAWWHKRPPVVRPATIDQPSAEERERRAIERMMARSAAMIRAREEEEAPRVAEMEKEK
;
A
#
# COMPACT_ATOMS: atom_id res chain seq x y z
N MET A 1 7.31 -26.63 15.20
CA MET A 1 7.94 -26.69 13.87
C MET A 1 7.77 -25.32 13.25
N THR A 2 8.87 -24.62 13.02
CA THR A 2 8.92 -23.25 12.49
C THR A 2 8.72 -23.29 10.98
N CYS A 3 7.66 -22.67 10.47
CA CYS A 3 7.56 -22.34 9.05
C CYS A 3 8.61 -21.27 8.75
N GLY A 4 9.60 -21.60 7.93
CA GLY A 4 10.71 -20.70 7.60
C GLY A 4 10.26 -19.57 6.69
N ASN A 5 10.49 -18.33 7.13
CA ASN A 5 10.36 -17.12 6.30
C ASN A 5 11.42 -17.16 5.19
N VAL A 6 10.97 -17.09 3.93
CA VAL A 6 11.82 -16.82 2.78
C VAL A 6 11.57 -15.35 2.39
N ASN A 7 12.37 -14.45 2.95
CA ASN A 7 12.34 -13.03 2.58
C ASN A 7 12.98 -12.84 1.20
N GLY A 8 12.14 -12.60 0.19
CA GLY A 8 12.56 -12.08 -1.11
C GLY A 8 12.76 -10.57 -1.02
N ILE A 9 13.98 -10.12 -1.30
CA ILE A 9 14.36 -8.70 -1.37
C ILE A 9 13.71 -8.09 -2.61
N CYS A 10 12.75 -7.19 -2.43
CA CYS A 10 12.18 -6.38 -3.52
C CYS A 10 13.10 -5.18 -3.80
N GLY A 11 13.55 -5.08 -5.06
CA GLY A 11 14.48 -4.06 -5.55
C GLY A 11 13.84 -2.68 -5.77
N GLU A 12 14.72 -1.70 -5.85
CA GLU A 12 14.52 -0.25 -5.88
C GLU A 12 13.97 0.28 -7.23
N ASN A 13 12.64 0.41 -7.42
CA ASN A 13 12.09 1.39 -8.37
C ASN A 13 10.57 1.66 -8.14
N PRO A 14 10.08 2.92 -8.07
CA PRO A 14 8.69 3.23 -7.70
C PRO A 14 7.65 3.16 -8.83
N ALA A 15 7.98 2.64 -10.02
CA ALA A 15 7.13 2.74 -11.22
C ALA A 15 6.62 1.41 -11.80
N ASP A 16 7.09 0.24 -11.34
CA ASP A 16 6.82 -1.05 -12.01
C ASP A 16 5.88 -2.02 -11.25
N CYS A 17 5.23 -1.59 -10.17
CA CYS A 17 4.37 -2.49 -9.38
C CYS A 17 2.86 -2.42 -9.70
N TYR A 18 2.44 -1.83 -10.82
CA TYR A 18 1.02 -1.86 -11.21
C TYR A 18 0.86 -2.09 -12.72
N LEU A 19 0.75 -3.36 -13.11
CA LEU A 19 0.10 -3.78 -14.35
C LEU A 19 -0.64 -5.11 -14.09
N GLU A 20 -1.97 -5.00 -14.19
CA GLU A 20 -2.96 -6.01 -14.56
C GLU A 20 -2.83 -7.46 -14.05
N ARG A 21 -3.72 -7.82 -13.11
CA ARG A 21 -4.37 -9.13 -13.15
C ARG A 21 -5.88 -8.92 -13.20
N GLY A 22 -6.39 -8.76 -14.41
CA GLY A 22 -7.82 -8.88 -14.68
C GLY A 22 -8.27 -10.32 -14.48
N CYS A 23 -9.12 -10.57 -13.50
CA CYS A 23 -9.86 -11.83 -13.40
C CYS A 23 -11.06 -11.75 -14.35
N HIS A 24 -10.94 -12.37 -15.53
CA HIS A 24 -12.08 -12.64 -16.39
C HIS A 24 -13.00 -13.67 -15.72
N SER A 25 -14.24 -13.26 -15.43
CA SER A 25 -15.32 -14.19 -15.07
C SER A 25 -16.10 -14.63 -16.32
N PRO A 26 -16.55 -15.89 -16.41
CA PRO A 26 -17.36 -16.35 -17.54
C PRO A 26 -18.82 -15.92 -17.39
N THR A 27 -19.35 -15.25 -18.41
CA THR A 27 -20.75 -14.89 -18.57
C THR A 27 -21.59 -16.14 -18.81
N THR A 28 -22.55 -16.44 -17.93
CA THR A 28 -23.67 -17.35 -18.26
C THR A 28 -24.98 -16.63 -17.98
N SER A 29 -25.68 -16.30 -19.06
CA SER A 29 -27.00 -15.67 -19.02
C SER A 29 -28.07 -16.72 -18.71
N THR A 30 -28.96 -16.46 -17.75
CA THR A 30 -30.26 -17.14 -17.71
C THR A 30 -31.31 -16.17 -17.19
N SER A 31 -32.24 -15.81 -18.07
CA SER A 31 -33.42 -15.00 -17.78
C SER A 31 -34.51 -15.89 -17.19
N THR A 32 -35.15 -15.48 -16.08
CA THR A 32 -36.53 -15.90 -15.79
C THR A 32 -37.26 -14.84 -14.97
N THR A 33 -38.55 -14.77 -15.25
CA THR A 33 -39.48 -13.65 -15.15
C THR A 33 -40.08 -13.46 -13.75
N SER A 34 -40.38 -12.19 -13.44
CA SER A 34 -41.02 -11.67 -12.24
C SER A 34 -42.44 -12.17 -11.97
N THR A 35 -42.85 -12.20 -10.70
CA THR A 35 -44.26 -12.03 -10.29
C THR A 35 -44.34 -11.28 -8.94
N SER A 36 -45.07 -10.17 -8.94
CA SER A 36 -45.45 -9.28 -7.82
C SER A 36 -46.28 -10.01 -6.74
N THR A 37 -46.35 -9.61 -5.46
CA THR A 37 -47.07 -8.45 -4.84
C THR A 37 -46.82 -8.45 -3.29
N PRO A 38 -47.40 -7.58 -2.41
CA PRO A 38 -46.68 -6.53 -1.68
C PRO A 38 -46.71 -6.60 -0.12
N ASN A 39 -45.98 -5.65 0.49
CA ASN A 39 -46.08 -5.06 1.83
C ASN A 39 -45.75 -5.92 3.08
N ASN A 40 -44.68 -5.53 3.78
CA ASN A 40 -44.86 -4.84 5.05
C ASN A 40 -43.64 -4.03 5.49
N SER A 41 -43.97 -2.88 6.07
CA SER A 41 -43.13 -1.82 6.61
C SER A 41 -42.33 -2.27 7.83
N MET A 42 -41.03 -2.01 7.82
CA MET A 42 -40.23 -1.68 9.00
C MET A 42 -39.12 -0.72 8.58
N ASP A 43 -39.17 0.50 9.13
CA ASP A 43 -38.15 1.53 9.03
C ASP A 43 -36.79 0.99 9.48
N THR A 44 -35.96 0.61 8.52
CA THR A 44 -34.54 0.38 8.72
C THR A 44 -33.83 1.53 8.05
N ALA A 45 -33.12 2.32 8.85
CA ALA A 45 -32.28 3.40 8.35
C ALA A 45 -31.28 2.82 7.35
N ASN A 46 -31.49 3.09 6.07
CA ASN A 46 -30.58 2.73 5.00
C ASN A 46 -29.23 3.40 5.29
N ALA A 47 -28.23 2.60 5.68
CA ALA A 47 -26.84 3.00 5.49
C ALA A 47 -26.65 3.22 3.98
N PRO A 48 -26.12 4.38 3.54
CA PRO A 48 -25.95 4.62 2.12
C PRO A 48 -24.94 3.60 1.58
N ALA A 49 -25.40 2.81 0.61
CA ALA A 49 -24.55 1.98 -0.22
C ALA A 49 -23.47 2.88 -0.85
N ASP A 50 -22.23 2.67 -0.42
CA ASP A 50 -21.04 3.34 -0.93
C ASP A 50 -20.77 2.85 -2.35
N SER A 51 -21.44 3.47 -3.33
CA SER A 51 -21.24 3.22 -4.74
C SER A 51 -19.93 3.88 -5.19
N GLY A 52 -18.79 3.38 -4.66
CA GLY A 52 -17.48 3.18 -5.30
C GLY A 52 -16.92 4.21 -6.29
N GLU A 53 -17.41 5.44 -6.33
CA GLU A 53 -16.78 6.52 -7.06
C GLU A 53 -15.68 7.06 -6.15
N TRP A 54 -14.49 6.49 -6.29
CA TRP A 54 -13.28 6.99 -5.67
C TRP A 54 -13.02 8.41 -6.17
N ILE A 55 -13.72 9.41 -5.62
CA ILE A 55 -13.28 10.79 -5.71
C ILE A 55 -11.86 10.75 -5.15
N LEU A 56 -10.87 10.88 -6.02
CA LEU A 56 -9.47 10.95 -5.62
C LEU A 56 -9.35 12.13 -4.67
N ARG A 57 -9.36 11.87 -3.36
CA ARG A 57 -9.28 12.89 -2.33
C ARG A 57 -7.84 13.37 -2.29
N LEU A 58 -7.57 14.54 -2.83
CA LEU A 58 -6.23 15.10 -2.72
C LEU A 58 -6.04 15.64 -1.31
N VAL A 59 -4.94 15.23 -0.69
CA VAL A 59 -4.42 15.87 0.51
C VAL A 59 -4.02 17.28 0.15
N SER A 60 -4.51 18.24 0.92
CA SER A 60 -4.12 19.62 0.73
C SER A 60 -2.61 19.80 0.92
N THR A 61 -2.08 20.90 0.39
CA THR A 61 -0.71 21.33 0.64
C THR A 61 -0.43 21.44 2.15
N ALA A 62 -1.43 21.77 2.97
CA ALA A 62 -1.30 21.82 4.42
C ALA A 62 -1.07 20.44 5.05
N GLY A 63 -1.84 19.43 4.63
CA GLY A 63 -1.69 18.06 5.13
C GLY A 63 -0.34 17.43 4.78
N LYS A 64 0.18 17.68 3.57
CA LYS A 64 1.50 17.19 3.12
C LYS A 64 2.68 17.74 3.92
N ARG A 65 2.50 18.86 4.63
CA ARG A 65 3.57 19.48 5.43
C ARG A 65 3.77 18.81 6.79
N LEU A 66 2.86 17.93 7.20
CA LEU A 66 2.86 17.36 8.54
C LEU A 66 3.88 16.23 8.65
N PHE A 67 4.86 16.42 9.51
CA PHE A 67 5.69 15.33 10.02
C PHE A 67 5.14 14.89 11.37
N TRP A 68 4.48 13.74 11.36
CA TRP A 68 3.69 13.28 12.49
C TRP A 68 4.24 11.99 13.09
N ARG A 69 4.83 12.11 14.27
CA ARG A 69 5.38 11.02 15.07
C ARG A 69 4.31 10.41 15.96
N LEU A 70 4.36 9.10 16.15
CA LEU A 70 3.46 8.36 17.02
C LEU A 70 4.14 7.95 18.34
N ASN A 71 4.98 8.84 18.90
CA ASN A 71 5.86 8.52 20.03
C ASN A 71 5.65 9.46 21.23
N GLY A 72 4.41 9.73 21.60
CA GLY A 72 4.10 10.59 22.74
C GLY A 72 2.75 11.28 22.60
N ALA A 73 2.58 12.37 23.35
CA ALA A 73 1.40 13.20 23.30
C ALA A 73 1.37 14.09 22.04
N LEU A 74 0.17 14.53 21.66
CA LEU A 74 -0.09 15.27 20.42
C LEU A 74 0.75 16.55 20.33
N GLU A 75 0.96 17.22 21.47
CA GLU A 75 1.62 18.51 21.60
C GLU A 75 3.06 18.50 21.09
N GLY A 76 3.77 17.37 21.24
CA GLY A 76 5.14 17.18 20.77
C GLY A 76 5.26 16.22 19.58
N ALA A 77 4.14 15.64 19.14
CA ALA A 77 4.11 14.60 18.12
C ALA A 77 4.24 15.15 16.70
N ILE A 78 3.79 16.39 16.46
CA ILE A 78 3.67 16.94 15.10
C ILE A 78 4.63 18.11 14.91
N GLN A 79 5.33 18.07 13.78
CA GLN A 79 6.13 19.17 13.25
C GLN A 79 5.62 19.53 11.86
N VAL A 80 5.84 20.76 11.44
CA VAL A 80 5.33 21.33 10.20
C VAL A 80 6.52 21.73 9.32
N ALA A 81 6.60 21.14 8.14
CA ALA A 81 7.60 21.50 7.15
C ALA A 81 7.31 22.89 6.55
N PRO A 82 8.32 23.64 6.07
CA PRO A 82 8.10 24.93 5.41
C PRO A 82 7.30 24.83 4.10
N SER A 83 7.38 23.69 3.40
CA SER A 83 6.75 23.42 2.11
C SER A 83 6.15 22.01 2.07
N GLU A 84 5.28 21.73 1.09
CA GLU A 84 4.70 20.40 0.87
C GLU A 84 5.75 19.33 0.54
N TYR A 85 6.93 19.75 0.08
CA TYR A 85 8.08 18.88 -0.12
C TYR A 85 9.11 19.13 0.97
N TYR A 86 9.66 18.04 1.49
CA TYR A 86 10.78 18.08 2.40
C TYR A 86 12.08 18.26 1.64
N GLU A 87 12.83 19.29 2.03
CA GLU A 87 14.20 19.53 1.58
C GLU A 87 15.14 19.18 2.76
N PRO A 88 16.19 18.35 2.55
CA PRO A 88 17.14 18.03 3.61
C PRO A 88 17.74 19.30 4.24
N GLY A 89 17.68 19.40 5.57
CA GLY A 89 18.14 20.57 6.32
C GLY A 89 17.11 21.68 6.50
N ALA A 90 15.88 21.51 5.99
CA ALA A 90 14.77 22.42 6.29
C ALA A 90 14.48 22.44 7.80
N VAL A 91 14.28 23.65 8.34
CA VAL A 91 13.89 23.86 9.73
C VAL A 91 12.40 23.54 9.86
N MET A 92 12.06 22.57 10.69
CA MET A 92 10.69 22.18 10.99
C MET A 92 10.16 23.02 12.15
N GLU A 93 8.92 23.49 12.04
CA GLU A 93 8.27 24.26 13.09
C GLU A 93 7.39 23.33 13.96
N PRO A 94 7.29 23.57 15.27
CA PRO A 94 6.40 22.78 16.11
C PRO A 94 4.94 23.07 15.75
N TYR A 95 4.09 22.04 15.74
CA TYR A 95 2.67 22.23 15.48
C TYR A 95 1.96 22.98 16.62
N PHE A 96 2.42 22.84 17.86
CA PHE A 96 1.97 23.67 18.97
C PHE A 96 3.08 24.64 19.35
N GLY A 97 2.73 25.93 19.43
CA GLY A 97 3.61 26.98 19.89
C GLY A 97 4.01 26.81 21.36
N PRO A 98 4.99 27.59 21.85
CA PRO A 98 5.41 27.55 23.25
C PRO A 98 4.31 27.97 24.23
N ASP A 99 3.29 28.69 23.75
CA ASP A 99 2.08 29.10 24.48
C ASP A 99 0.96 28.06 24.41
N GLY A 100 1.17 26.93 23.73
CA GLY A 100 0.17 25.89 23.49
C GLY A 100 -0.81 26.21 22.36
N SER A 101 -0.63 27.33 21.64
CA SER A 101 -1.48 27.66 20.49
C SER A 101 -1.16 26.76 19.29
N PRO A 102 -2.16 26.26 18.55
CA PRO A 102 -1.89 25.46 17.35
C PRO A 102 -1.37 26.34 16.22
N HIS A 103 -0.45 25.79 15.42
CA HIS A 103 0.16 26.42 14.27
C HIS A 103 -0.91 26.78 13.21
N PRO A 104 -0.80 27.88 12.43
CA PRO A 104 -1.82 28.30 11.46
C PRO A 104 -2.27 27.22 10.46
N VAL A 105 -1.41 26.24 10.17
CA VAL A 105 -1.74 25.05 9.36
C VAL A 105 -2.92 24.24 9.92
N SER A 106 -3.18 24.35 11.23
CA SER A 106 -4.24 23.63 11.94
C SER A 106 -5.64 23.98 11.43
N GLN A 107 -5.84 25.21 10.97
CA GLN A 107 -7.11 25.74 10.49
C GLN A 107 -7.31 25.52 8.98
N ALA A 108 -6.28 25.06 8.28
CA ALA A 108 -6.39 24.76 6.86
C ALA A 108 -7.21 23.48 6.64
N SER A 109 -7.87 23.41 5.48
CA SER A 109 -8.52 22.16 5.06
C SER A 109 -7.49 21.04 4.93
N LEU A 110 -7.81 19.84 5.40
CA LEU A 110 -6.99 18.66 5.21
C LEU A 110 -7.17 18.07 3.81
N LEU A 111 -8.42 18.07 3.32
CA LEU A 111 -8.83 17.41 2.08
C LEU A 111 -9.61 18.35 1.17
N GLU A 112 -9.55 18.08 -0.13
CA GLU A 112 -10.36 18.77 -1.13
C GLU A 112 -11.02 17.70 -2.04
N PRO A 113 -12.38 17.63 -2.17
CA PRO A 113 -13.45 18.41 -1.51
C PRO A 113 -13.88 17.88 -0.11
N PRO A 114 -14.68 18.64 0.67
CA PRO A 114 -15.09 18.28 2.03
C PRO A 114 -16.09 17.11 2.07
N SER A 115 -15.76 16.08 2.84
CA SER A 115 -16.63 14.92 3.10
C SER A 115 -16.17 14.21 4.38
N PRO A 116 -17.04 13.42 5.04
CA PRO A 116 -16.60 12.56 6.14
C PRO A 116 -15.49 11.63 5.66
N VAL A 117 -14.49 11.42 6.51
CA VAL A 117 -13.30 10.65 6.20
C VAL A 117 -13.30 9.39 7.02
N THR A 118 -13.26 8.25 6.35
CA THR A 118 -12.96 6.98 7.01
C THR A 118 -11.46 6.76 6.95
N VAL A 119 -10.83 6.79 8.12
CA VAL A 119 -9.40 6.56 8.26
C VAL A 119 -9.15 5.06 8.35
N ARG A 120 -8.34 4.57 7.41
CA ARG A 120 -7.83 3.20 7.34
C ARG A 120 -6.31 3.21 7.45
N ILE A 121 -5.71 2.08 7.79
CA ILE A 121 -4.25 1.95 7.93
C ILE A 121 -3.74 0.88 6.98
N GLN A 122 -2.80 1.27 6.12
CA GLN A 122 -2.39 0.45 5.00
C GLN A 122 -1.71 -0.84 5.46
N CYS A 123 -0.87 -0.80 6.50
CA CYS A 123 -0.19 -2.01 6.96
C CYS A 123 -1.18 -3.02 7.53
N ILE A 124 -2.28 -2.58 8.15
CA ILE A 124 -3.33 -3.49 8.63
C ILE A 124 -4.12 -4.08 7.46
N ASP A 125 -4.49 -3.24 6.48
CA ASP A 125 -5.14 -3.69 5.24
C ASP A 125 -4.29 -4.73 4.50
N ALA A 126 -2.98 -4.47 4.38
CA ALA A 126 -2.02 -5.37 3.73
C ALA A 126 -1.83 -6.66 4.53
N TRP A 127 -1.74 -6.57 5.85
CA TRP A 127 -1.59 -7.73 6.71
C TRP A 127 -2.80 -8.67 6.68
N GLU A 128 -4.03 -8.14 6.56
CA GLU A 128 -5.20 -8.99 6.33
C GLU A 128 -5.05 -9.85 5.06
N GLN A 129 -4.60 -9.22 3.97
CA GLN A 129 -4.37 -9.91 2.71
C GLN A 129 -3.21 -10.91 2.81
N ASP A 130 -2.07 -10.50 3.36
CA ASP A 130 -0.90 -11.35 3.55
C ASP A 130 -1.21 -12.54 4.47
N TRP A 131 -2.00 -12.32 5.52
CA TRP A 131 -2.46 -13.40 6.39
C TRP A 131 -3.25 -14.43 5.59
N ALA A 132 -4.20 -14.00 4.75
CA ALA A 132 -4.99 -14.89 3.92
C ALA A 132 -4.10 -15.66 2.92
N ASP A 133 -3.14 -15.00 2.28
CA ASP A 133 -2.22 -15.63 1.31
C ASP A 133 -1.27 -16.63 1.97
N GLN A 134 -0.73 -16.31 3.15
CA GLN A 134 0.14 -17.22 3.92
C GLN A 134 -0.63 -18.46 4.39
N HIS A 135 -1.88 -18.27 4.79
CA HIS A 135 -2.74 -19.36 5.26
C HIS A 135 -3.48 -20.06 4.12
N TRP A 136 -3.41 -19.55 2.88
CA TRP A 136 -3.96 -20.22 1.70
C TRP A 136 -3.31 -21.59 1.51
N ARG A 137 -2.01 -21.75 1.71
CA ARG A 137 -1.36 -23.07 1.55
C ARG A 137 -1.70 -24.06 2.65
N CYS A 138 -2.21 -23.59 3.80
CA CYS A 138 -2.78 -24.49 4.80
C CYS A 138 -4.05 -25.17 4.28
N HIS A 139 -4.69 -24.62 3.23
CA HIS A 139 -5.81 -25.22 2.53
C HIS A 139 -5.47 -26.61 1.95
N ASP A 140 -4.32 -26.74 1.30
CA ASP A 140 -3.95 -27.93 0.48
C ASP A 140 -3.35 -29.09 1.29
N ALA A 141 -3.07 -28.88 2.57
CA ALA A 141 -2.56 -29.92 3.45
C ALA A 141 -3.69 -30.86 3.91
N THR A 142 -3.38 -32.17 3.89
CA THR A 142 -4.32 -33.27 4.09
C THR A 142 -5.12 -33.15 5.39
N PRO A 143 -6.40 -33.57 5.41
CA PRO A 143 -7.34 -33.30 6.51
C PRO A 143 -6.91 -33.82 7.89
N SER A 144 -5.99 -34.78 7.95
CA SER A 144 -5.63 -35.48 9.19
C SER A 144 -4.65 -34.74 10.10
N ASP A 145 -3.97 -33.68 9.63
CA ASP A 145 -2.78 -33.14 10.32
C ASP A 145 -2.86 -31.65 10.74
N LEU A 146 -4.01 -30.97 10.62
CA LEU A 146 -4.07 -29.52 10.87
C LEU A 146 -5.19 -29.10 11.82
N TYR A 147 -4.84 -28.14 12.69
CA TYR A 147 -5.72 -27.37 13.56
C TYR A 147 -7.11 -27.07 12.95
N PRO A 148 -8.18 -27.01 13.76
CA PRO A 148 -9.51 -26.71 13.26
C PRO A 148 -9.51 -25.37 12.52
N ARG A 149 -9.85 -25.41 11.24
CA ARG A 149 -10.03 -24.24 10.38
C ARG A 149 -11.48 -23.79 10.51
N ARG A 150 -11.72 -22.48 10.47
CA ARG A 150 -13.09 -21.95 10.36
C ARG A 150 -13.23 -21.17 9.07
N LEU A 151 -14.18 -21.61 8.25
CA LEU A 151 -14.60 -20.95 7.04
C LEU A 151 -15.98 -20.31 7.27
N GLY A 152 -16.27 -19.19 6.62
CA GLY A 152 -17.57 -18.56 6.71
C GLY A 152 -17.66 -17.25 5.91
N PRO A 153 -18.82 -16.59 5.96
CA PRO A 153 -19.01 -15.31 5.29
C PRO A 153 -18.07 -14.24 5.87
N CYS A 154 -17.66 -13.27 5.04
CA CYS A 154 -16.94 -12.10 5.52
C CYS A 154 -17.85 -11.33 6.48
N PRO A 155 -17.40 -10.99 7.70
CA PRO A 155 -18.22 -10.21 8.60
C PRO A 155 -18.39 -8.79 8.06
N GLY A 156 -19.62 -8.27 8.05
CA GLY A 156 -19.94 -6.93 7.53
C GLY A 156 -20.15 -6.86 6.03
N ASP A 157 -19.96 -7.96 5.29
CA ASP A 157 -20.33 -8.08 3.89
C ASP A 157 -21.76 -8.64 3.80
N GLU A 158 -22.74 -7.73 3.69
CA GLU A 158 -24.15 -8.09 3.45
C GLU A 158 -24.41 -8.44 1.97
N THR A 159 -23.42 -8.19 1.11
CA THR A 159 -23.48 -8.63 -0.28
C THR A 159 -23.52 -10.14 -0.25
N PHE A 160 -24.60 -10.72 -0.77
CA PHE A 160 -24.87 -12.15 -0.87
C PHE A 160 -23.87 -12.88 -1.81
N ASP A 161 -22.61 -12.47 -1.86
CA ASP A 161 -21.55 -13.22 -2.47
C ASP A 161 -21.20 -14.39 -1.55
N LEU A 162 -21.43 -15.61 -2.04
CA LEU A 162 -21.09 -16.86 -1.35
C LEU A 162 -19.58 -17.10 -1.26
N ASN A 163 -18.77 -16.04 -1.28
CA ASN A 163 -17.33 -16.15 -1.09
C ASN A 163 -17.09 -16.62 0.34
N ILE A 164 -16.66 -17.88 0.46
CA ILE A 164 -16.30 -18.49 1.72
C ILE A 164 -14.90 -17.99 2.08
N TYR A 165 -14.80 -17.16 3.12
CA TYR A 165 -13.53 -16.63 3.60
C TYR A 165 -12.94 -17.51 4.69
N LEU A 166 -11.61 -17.53 4.75
CA LEU A 166 -10.87 -18.14 5.86
C LEU A 166 -10.93 -17.22 7.09
N LEU A 167 -11.70 -17.61 8.11
CA LEU A 167 -11.92 -16.83 9.33
C LEU A 167 -10.89 -17.15 10.42
N GLU A 168 -10.45 -18.40 10.50
CA GLU A 168 -9.42 -18.86 11.44
C GLU A 168 -8.59 -19.97 10.81
N CYS A 169 -7.29 -19.95 11.08
CA CYS A 169 -6.34 -20.97 10.64
C CYS A 169 -5.19 -21.06 11.65
N CYS A 170 -4.64 -22.26 11.86
CA CYS A 170 -3.49 -22.47 12.75
C CYS A 170 -3.68 -21.94 14.19
N GLY A 171 -4.92 -21.90 14.69
CA GLY A 171 -5.26 -21.35 16.01
C GLY A 171 -5.25 -19.81 16.07
N GLN A 172 -5.09 -19.13 14.94
CA GLN A 172 -5.14 -17.68 14.82
C GLN A 172 -6.44 -17.23 14.16
N LYS A 173 -6.97 -16.10 14.63
CA LYS A 173 -8.06 -15.39 13.98
C LYS A 173 -7.54 -14.59 12.81
N ARG A 174 -8.30 -14.56 11.72
CA ARG A 174 -8.07 -13.62 10.64
C ARG A 174 -8.17 -12.20 11.21
N PRO A 175 -7.12 -11.37 11.04
CA PRO A 175 -7.21 -9.95 11.35
C PRO A 175 -8.13 -9.28 10.33
N TRP A 176 -9.04 -8.44 10.79
CA TRP A 176 -9.95 -7.71 9.93
C TRP A 176 -9.60 -6.23 9.97
N ALA A 177 -9.31 -5.65 8.83
CA ALA A 177 -8.95 -4.24 8.77
C ALA A 177 -10.14 -3.32 9.08
N TYR A 178 -11.38 -3.77 8.86
CA TYR A 178 -12.57 -2.99 9.18
C TYR A 178 -12.78 -2.76 10.68
N ASP A 179 -12.29 -3.65 11.54
CA ASP A 179 -12.30 -3.46 13.00
C ASP A 179 -11.38 -2.31 13.45
N THR A 180 -10.51 -1.84 12.55
CA THR A 180 -9.50 -0.81 12.78
C THR A 180 -9.72 0.42 11.90
N GLN A 181 -10.98 0.85 11.77
CA GLN A 181 -11.34 2.08 11.06
C GLN A 181 -11.84 3.15 12.02
N LEU A 182 -11.56 4.41 11.68
CA LEU A 182 -12.07 5.57 12.42
C LEU A 182 -12.78 6.52 11.46
N GLN A 183 -14.05 6.80 11.73
CA GLN A 183 -14.77 7.84 11.02
C GLN A 183 -14.50 9.20 11.66
N VAL A 184 -14.02 10.15 10.86
CA VAL A 184 -13.78 11.53 11.27
C VAL A 184 -14.72 12.44 10.50
N THR A 185 -15.48 13.23 11.25
CA THR A 185 -16.46 14.18 10.72
C THR A 185 -15.99 15.61 11.00
N ALA A 186 -16.10 16.47 9.99
CA ALA A 186 -15.87 17.91 10.17
C ALA A 186 -16.97 18.51 11.05
N GLN A 187 -16.63 19.49 11.89
CA GLN A 187 -17.63 20.31 12.60
C GLN A 187 -18.12 21.48 11.74
N GLY A 188 -17.34 21.88 10.74
CA GLY A 188 -17.62 22.99 9.82
C GLY A 188 -17.80 22.58 8.36
N GLU A 189 -17.56 23.53 7.46
CA GLU A 189 -17.68 23.34 6.00
C GLU A 189 -16.68 22.33 5.45
N PHE A 190 -15.50 22.25 6.06
CA PHE A 190 -14.44 21.31 5.67
C PHE A 190 -13.74 20.76 6.90
N LEU A 191 -13.13 19.58 6.73
CA LEU A 191 -12.34 18.95 7.78
C LEU A 191 -11.00 19.66 7.89
N THR A 192 -10.77 20.31 9.02
CA THR A 192 -9.50 20.98 9.30
C THR A 192 -8.41 19.97 9.65
N VAL A 193 -7.16 20.37 9.46
CA VAL A 193 -6.01 19.59 9.93
C VAL A 193 -6.13 19.30 11.43
N HIS A 194 -6.55 20.30 12.23
CA HIS A 194 -6.67 20.14 13.68
C HIS A 194 -7.70 19.09 14.10
N GLU A 195 -8.91 19.16 13.56
CA GLU A 195 -9.97 18.19 13.88
C GLU A 195 -9.51 16.77 13.56
N TYR A 196 -8.85 16.59 12.42
CA TYR A 196 -8.33 15.30 12.01
C TYR A 196 -7.24 14.78 12.95
N VAL A 197 -6.17 15.54 13.17
CA VAL A 197 -5.05 15.06 14.00
C VAL A 197 -5.49 14.84 15.45
N SER A 198 -6.39 15.67 15.98
CA SER A 198 -6.91 15.53 17.35
C SER A 198 -7.78 14.29 17.52
N ALA A 199 -8.51 13.86 16.49
CA ALA A 199 -9.28 12.60 16.53
C ALA A 199 -8.39 11.37 16.28
N VAL A 200 -7.53 11.45 15.25
CA VAL A 200 -6.78 10.30 14.74
C VAL A 200 -5.56 9.99 15.61
N HIS A 201 -4.91 10.98 16.23
CA HIS A 201 -3.73 10.74 17.07
C HIS A 201 -3.98 9.84 18.27
N PRO A 202 -4.92 10.13 19.18
CA PRO A 202 -5.17 9.24 20.32
C PRO A 202 -5.60 7.84 19.87
N TRP A 203 -6.34 7.73 18.76
CA TRP A 203 -6.72 6.45 18.16
C TRP A 203 -5.50 5.66 17.65
N LEU A 204 -4.59 6.29 16.90
CA LEU A 204 -3.34 5.65 16.47
C LEU A 204 -2.46 5.25 17.66
N MET A 205 -2.41 6.08 18.70
CA MET A 205 -1.66 5.78 19.92
C MET A 205 -2.26 4.58 20.67
N ALA A 206 -3.59 4.45 20.73
CA ALA A 206 -4.26 3.29 21.32
C ALA A 206 -4.00 1.98 20.54
N MET A 207 -3.73 2.08 19.24
CA MET A 207 -3.42 0.93 18.37
C MET A 207 -1.91 0.67 18.20
N ARG A 208 -1.04 1.40 18.90
CA ARG A 208 0.40 1.34 18.70
C ARG A 208 0.97 -0.08 18.78
N ASP A 209 0.53 -0.87 19.76
CA ASP A 209 1.00 -2.25 19.93
C ASP A 209 0.57 -3.14 18.77
N THR A 210 -0.67 -2.98 18.28
CA THR A 210 -1.17 -3.67 17.08
C THR A 210 -0.36 -3.27 15.85
N LEU A 211 -0.01 -1.99 15.70
CA LEU A 211 0.79 -1.51 14.58
C LEU A 211 2.20 -2.11 14.60
N LEU A 212 2.83 -2.20 15.78
CA LEU A 212 4.15 -2.83 15.93
C LEU A 212 4.09 -4.33 15.64
N ASP A 213 3.07 -5.04 16.12
CA ASP A 213 2.85 -6.47 15.85
C ASP A 213 2.62 -6.76 14.36
N VAL A 214 1.82 -5.92 13.68
CA VAL A 214 1.59 -6.03 12.24
C VAL A 214 2.87 -5.75 11.45
N LEU A 215 3.60 -4.69 11.78
CA LEU A 215 4.86 -4.36 11.13
C LEU A 215 5.93 -5.44 11.35
N ASP A 216 5.98 -6.06 12.54
CA ASP A 216 6.85 -7.21 12.82
C ASP A 216 6.57 -8.39 11.90
N LYS A 217 5.30 -8.72 11.72
CA LYS A 217 4.90 -9.84 10.86
C LYS A 217 5.19 -9.60 9.38
N MET A 218 5.19 -8.34 8.94
CA MET A 218 5.44 -7.97 7.54
C MET A 218 6.94 -7.76 7.24
N ASP A 219 7.65 -6.98 8.06
CA ASP A 219 9.01 -6.52 7.80
C ASP A 219 10.08 -7.16 8.73
N GLY A 220 9.65 -7.92 9.75
CA GLY A 220 10.50 -8.49 10.80
C GLY A 220 10.62 -7.60 12.05
N ILE A 221 11.17 -8.17 13.12
CA ILE A 221 11.13 -7.65 14.51
C ILE A 221 11.62 -6.21 14.63
N PRO A 222 10.70 -5.23 14.77
CA PRO A 222 11.04 -3.88 15.16
C PRO A 222 11.20 -3.86 16.70
N PRO A 223 12.23 -3.20 17.24
CA PRO A 223 12.32 -2.97 18.68
C PRO A 223 11.05 -2.29 19.23
N PRO A 224 10.65 -2.52 20.49
CA PRO A 224 9.52 -1.79 21.11
C PRO A 224 9.69 -0.27 21.09
N GLU A 225 10.94 0.21 21.11
CA GLU A 225 11.33 1.61 21.02
C GLU A 225 11.32 2.16 19.59
N THR A 226 10.79 1.40 18.62
CA THR A 226 10.70 1.81 17.23
C THR A 226 9.90 3.10 17.11
N LYS A 227 10.53 4.10 16.51
CA LYS A 227 9.92 5.41 16.29
C LYS A 227 9.06 5.37 15.05
N LEU A 228 7.75 5.27 15.26
CA LEU A 228 6.76 5.28 14.20
C LEU A 228 6.35 6.70 13.82
N ALA A 229 6.02 6.89 12.55
CA ALA A 229 5.47 8.12 12.00
C ALA A 229 4.44 7.82 10.90
N VAL A 230 3.53 8.76 10.67
CA VAL A 230 2.64 8.75 9.50
C VAL A 230 3.44 9.20 8.29
N LEU A 231 3.71 8.28 7.37
CA LEU A 231 4.55 8.48 6.18
C LEU A 231 3.80 9.11 5.01
N TYR A 232 2.48 8.95 4.94
CA TYR A 232 1.69 9.47 3.85
C TYR A 232 0.21 9.57 4.24
N LEU A 233 -0.37 10.75 4.03
CA LEU A 233 -1.77 11.12 4.34
C LEU A 233 -2.72 11.00 3.13
N GLY A 234 -2.31 10.29 2.07
CA GLY A 234 -2.94 10.31 0.74
C GLY A 234 -4.44 9.96 0.63
N PRO A 235 -4.99 9.94 -0.61
CA PRO A 235 -6.39 9.55 -0.88
C PRO A 235 -6.81 8.16 -0.39
N GLY A 236 -5.86 7.33 0.03
CA GLY A 236 -6.08 5.97 0.46
C GLY A 236 -5.83 5.78 1.96
N PRO A 237 -5.59 4.54 2.41
CA PRO A 237 -5.26 4.27 3.80
C PRO A 237 -3.94 4.95 4.20
N LEU A 238 -3.88 5.37 5.47
CA LEU A 238 -2.69 5.97 6.08
C LEU A 238 -1.52 5.00 6.00
N ARG A 239 -0.38 5.51 5.53
CA ARG A 239 0.87 4.76 5.58
C ARG A 239 1.58 5.07 6.88
N ILE A 240 1.84 4.07 7.69
CA ILE A 240 2.59 4.17 8.93
C ILE A 240 3.86 3.33 8.80
N GLY A 241 4.97 3.84 9.31
CA GLY A 241 6.22 3.10 9.36
C GLY A 241 7.28 3.86 10.14
N HIS A 242 8.55 3.51 9.93
CA HIS A 242 9.67 4.13 10.61
C HIS A 242 9.83 5.62 10.24
N GLU A 243 10.14 6.46 11.24
CA GLU A 243 10.23 7.91 11.07
C GLU A 243 11.27 8.35 10.01
N ASP A 244 12.33 7.57 9.82
CA ASP A 244 13.40 7.82 8.85
C ASP A 244 12.93 7.73 7.39
N LYS A 245 11.86 6.95 7.13
CA LYS A 245 11.24 6.84 5.81
C LYS A 245 10.41 8.07 5.44
N TRP A 246 9.97 8.90 6.40
CA TRP A 246 9.08 10.04 6.11
C TRP A 246 9.69 11.01 5.09
N ALA A 247 10.97 11.35 5.27
CA ALA A 247 11.70 12.26 4.40
C ALA A 247 11.79 11.74 2.95
N TRP A 248 11.82 10.41 2.74
CA TRP A 248 11.86 9.80 1.42
C TRP A 248 10.53 9.97 0.67
N TRP A 249 9.40 9.81 1.36
CA TRP A 249 8.05 9.99 0.79
C TRP A 249 7.70 11.44 0.45
N HIS A 250 8.35 12.39 1.12
CA HIS A 250 8.08 13.83 0.95
C HIS A 250 9.14 14.54 0.12
N LYS A 251 10.07 13.83 -0.52
CA LYS A 251 11.03 14.47 -1.42
C LYS A 251 10.30 15.08 -2.59
N ARG A 252 10.76 16.26 -3.01
CA ARG A 252 10.32 16.84 -4.27
C ARG A 252 10.62 15.84 -5.40
N PRO A 253 9.63 15.48 -6.23
CA PRO A 253 9.90 14.69 -7.42
C PRO A 253 10.98 15.39 -8.25
N PRO A 254 11.95 14.65 -8.82
CA PRO A 254 12.91 15.26 -9.71
C PRO A 254 12.14 15.98 -10.81
N VAL A 255 12.43 17.27 -11.02
CA VAL A 255 11.84 18.04 -12.11
C VAL A 255 12.20 17.28 -13.39
N VAL A 256 11.20 16.63 -13.99
CA VAL A 256 11.35 15.99 -15.29
C VAL A 256 11.67 17.13 -16.24
N ARG A 257 12.96 17.30 -16.54
CA ARG A 257 13.34 18.22 -17.61
C ARG A 257 12.61 17.71 -18.85
N PRO A 258 11.90 18.59 -19.59
CA PRO A 258 11.34 18.20 -20.87
C PRO A 258 12.45 17.48 -21.62
N ALA A 259 12.16 16.25 -22.06
CA ALA A 259 13.14 15.48 -22.81
C ALA A 259 13.67 16.40 -23.89
N THR A 260 14.98 16.66 -23.85
CA THR A 260 15.64 17.32 -24.97
C THR A 260 15.27 16.46 -26.18
N ILE A 261 14.76 17.09 -27.23
CA ILE A 261 14.15 16.44 -28.41
C ILE A 261 15.08 15.39 -29.05
N ASP A 262 16.36 15.37 -28.66
CA ASP A 262 17.39 14.42 -29.09
C ASP A 262 17.46 13.09 -28.32
N GLN A 263 16.61 12.83 -27.32
CA GLN A 263 16.58 11.50 -26.69
C GLN A 263 15.88 10.47 -27.60
N PRO A 264 16.56 9.38 -27.99
CA PRO A 264 15.93 8.31 -28.75
C PRO A 264 14.75 7.73 -27.95
N SER A 265 13.64 7.45 -28.65
CA SER A 265 12.46 6.83 -28.06
C SER A 265 12.83 5.54 -27.31
N ALA A 266 11.98 5.12 -26.38
CA ALA A 266 12.19 3.86 -25.65
C ALA A 266 12.40 2.67 -26.62
N GLU A 267 11.63 2.66 -27.71
CA GLU A 267 11.72 1.67 -28.79
C GLU A 267 13.06 1.74 -29.54
N GLU A 268 13.58 2.93 -29.81
CA GLU A 268 14.90 3.11 -30.42
C GLU A 268 16.03 2.63 -29.49
N ARG A 269 15.88 2.84 -28.17
CA ARG A 269 16.83 2.33 -27.17
C ARG A 269 16.80 0.81 -27.08
N GLU A 270 15.62 0.21 -27.13
CA GLU A 270 15.43 -1.25 -27.14
C GLU A 270 16.01 -1.87 -28.42
N ARG A 271 15.74 -1.30 -29.59
CA ARG A 271 16.31 -1.75 -30.86
C ARG A 271 17.84 -1.74 -30.81
N ARG A 272 18.45 -0.66 -30.31
CA ARG A 272 19.91 -0.56 -30.13
C ARG A 272 20.46 -1.59 -29.13
N ALA A 273 19.71 -1.92 -28.08
CA ALA A 273 20.11 -2.93 -27.12
C ALA A 273 20.12 -4.33 -27.74
N ILE A 274 19.08 -4.69 -28.50
CA ILE A 274 18.99 -5.95 -29.23
C ILE A 274 20.10 -6.05 -30.28
N GLU A 275 20.35 -4.97 -31.03
CA GLU A 275 21.42 -4.93 -32.03
C GLU A 275 22.80 -5.17 -31.41
N ARG A 276 23.10 -4.54 -30.26
CA ARG A 276 24.34 -4.76 -29.52
C ARG A 276 24.46 -6.19 -29.01
N MET A 277 23.37 -6.77 -28.54
CA MET A 277 23.34 -8.16 -28.08
C MET A 277 23.62 -9.13 -29.24
N MET A 278 22.99 -8.91 -30.39
CA MET A 278 23.21 -9.73 -31.59
C MET A 278 24.65 -9.58 -32.12
N ALA A 279 25.20 -8.36 -32.14
CA ALA A 279 26.57 -8.11 -32.54
C ALA A 279 27.58 -8.82 -31.62
N ARG A 280 27.34 -8.82 -30.30
CA ARG A 280 28.17 -9.56 -29.33
C ARG A 280 28.08 -11.07 -29.55
N SER A 281 26.88 -11.60 -29.76
CA SER A 281 26.68 -13.03 -30.05
C SER A 281 27.40 -13.45 -31.33
N ALA A 282 27.24 -12.68 -32.42
CA ALA A 282 27.92 -12.93 -33.68
C ALA A 282 29.45 -12.87 -33.57
N ALA A 283 29.99 -11.97 -32.73
CA ALA A 283 31.42 -11.90 -32.47
C ALA A 283 31.94 -13.13 -31.72
N MET A 284 31.19 -13.66 -30.75
CA MET A 284 31.56 -14.88 -30.02
C MET A 284 31.55 -16.11 -30.93
N ILE A 285 30.58 -16.21 -31.86
CA ILE A 285 30.53 -17.32 -32.82
C ILE A 285 31.77 -17.29 -33.73
N ARG A 286 32.10 -16.13 -34.31
CA ARG A 286 33.30 -16.00 -35.16
C ARG A 286 34.59 -16.35 -34.43
N ALA A 287 34.74 -15.89 -33.18
CA ALA A 287 35.91 -16.21 -32.38
C ALA A 287 36.05 -17.73 -32.12
N ARG A 288 34.92 -18.42 -31.90
CA ARG A 288 34.89 -19.87 -31.73
C ARG A 288 35.23 -20.60 -33.03
N GLU A 289 34.69 -20.16 -34.15
CA GLU A 289 34.99 -20.72 -35.48
C GLU A 289 36.48 -20.54 -35.85
N GLU A 290 37.07 -19.40 -35.52
CA GLU A 290 38.51 -19.13 -35.71
C GLU A 290 39.39 -20.03 -34.84
N GLU A 291 38.97 -20.37 -33.62
CA GLU A 291 39.67 -21.33 -32.74
C GLU A 291 39.53 -22.78 -33.23
N GLU A 292 38.39 -23.12 -33.83
CA GLU A 292 38.10 -24.48 -34.30
C GLU A 292 38.73 -24.78 -35.66
N ALA A 293 38.90 -23.78 -36.53
CA ALA A 293 39.52 -23.91 -37.86
C ALA A 293 40.90 -24.61 -37.87
N PRO A 294 41.89 -24.24 -37.03
CA PRO A 294 43.19 -24.92 -37.02
C PRO A 294 43.08 -26.37 -36.51
N ARG A 295 42.17 -26.65 -35.58
CA ARG A 295 41.94 -28.02 -35.06
C ARG A 295 41.37 -28.94 -36.13
N VAL A 296 40.42 -28.44 -36.93
CA VAL A 296 39.87 -29.19 -38.06
C VAL A 296 40.94 -29.43 -39.13
N ALA A 297 41.75 -28.42 -39.45
CA ALA A 297 42.83 -28.55 -40.42
C ALA A 297 43.95 -29.52 -39.98
N GLU A 298 44.19 -29.67 -38.68
CA GLU A 298 45.12 -30.67 -38.14
C GLU A 298 44.55 -32.09 -38.24
N MET A 299 43.27 -32.28 -37.89
CA MET A 299 42.58 -33.57 -38.07
C MET A 299 42.51 -34.02 -39.54
N GLU A 300 42.39 -33.10 -40.49
CA GLU A 300 42.38 -33.44 -41.92
C GLU A 300 43.77 -33.86 -42.45
N LYS A 301 44.87 -33.43 -41.82
CA LYS A 301 46.24 -33.85 -42.20
C LYS A 301 46.61 -35.23 -41.67
N GLU A 302 45.93 -35.72 -40.64
CA GLU A 302 46.15 -37.06 -40.08
C GLU A 302 45.39 -38.17 -40.82
N LYS A 303 44.61 -37.81 -41.85
CA LYS A 303 43.78 -38.73 -42.64
C LYS A 303 44.42 -39.05 -44.00
#